data_AF-A0A3B9S1Q6-F1
#
_entry.id   AF-A0A3B9S1Q6-F1
#
_cell.length_a   1.000
_cell.length_b   1.000
_cell.length_c   1.000
_cell.angle_alpha   90.00
_cell.angle_beta   90.00
_cell.angle_gamma   90.00
#
_symmetry.space_group_name_H-M   'P 1'
#
loop_
_entity.id
_entity.type
_entity.pdbx_description
1 polymer ?
#
loop_
_entity_poly.entity_id
_entity_poly.type
_entity_poly.pdbx_seq_one_letter_code
_entity_poly.pdbx_strand_id
1 'polypeptide(L)' 'FKKIVSFETELDQPILDCGADSVVIVEFVDQIETKFAVSLEIEDDTTLRDIIGQLKSS' A
#
# COMPACT_ATOMS: atom_id res chain seq x y z
N PHE A 1 13.00 -11.99 11.01
CA PHE A 1 11.67 -11.43 11.33
C PHE A 1 11.49 -10.17 10.49
N LYS A 2 10.76 -10.24 9.37
CA LYS A 2 10.46 -9.06 8.54
C LYS A 2 9.40 -8.26 9.31
N LYS A 3 9.74 -7.05 9.75
CA LYS A 3 8.82 -6.16 10.46
C LYS A 3 7.69 -5.83 9.50
N ILE A 4 6.46 -6.23 9.84
CA ILE A 4 5.28 -5.80 9.07
C ILE A 4 5.17 -4.30 9.28
N VAL A 5 5.30 -3.54 8.19
CA VAL A 5 5.09 -2.10 8.20
C VAL A 5 3.67 -1.84 8.73
N SER A 6 3.57 -1.16 9.86
CA SER A 6 2.31 -0.78 10.49
C SER A 6 2.34 0.73 10.64
N PHE A 7 1.49 1.41 9.88
CA PHE A 7 1.27 2.84 9.96
C PHE A 7 -0.23 3.09 10.10
N GLU A 8 -0.61 4.13 10.84
CA GLU A 8 -2.00 4.53 10.98
C GLU A 8 -2.39 5.33 9.74
N THR A 9 -3.29 4.77 8.93
CA THR A 9 -3.81 5.42 7.72
C THR A 9 -5.31 5.15 7.62
N GLU A 10 -6.04 6.11 7.07
CA GLU A 10 -7.46 5.92 6.75
C GLU A 10 -7.61 5.19 5.41
N LEU A 11 -8.72 4.47 5.25
CA LEU A 11 -8.98 3.67 4.04
C LEU A 11 -9.25 4.51 2.81
N ASP A 12 -9.82 5.70 3.00
CA ASP A 12 -10.24 6.63 1.96
C ASP A 12 -9.24 7.81 1.81
N GLN A 13 -8.16 7.82 2.60
CA GLN A 13 -7.08 8.79 2.46
C GLN A 13 -6.03 8.26 1.48
N PRO A 14 -5.47 9.11 0.59
CA PRO A 14 -4.35 8.72 -0.26
C PRO A 14 -3.17 8.22 0.56
N ILE A 15 -2.56 7.10 0.16
CA ILE A 15 -1.47 6.49 0.93
C ILE A 15 -0.23 7.39 1.02
N LEU A 16 -0.03 8.26 0.02
CA LEU A 16 1.05 9.23 0.00
C LEU A 16 0.82 10.40 0.98
N ASP A 17 -0.43 10.62 1.37
CA ASP A 17 -0.84 11.70 2.28
C ASP A 17 -0.92 11.23 3.74
N CYS A 18 -0.78 9.92 4.01
CA CYS A 18 -0.97 9.34 5.35
C CYS A 18 0.10 9.75 6.39
N GLY A 19 1.03 10.62 6.02
CA GLY A 19 2.13 11.07 6.87
C GLY A 19 3.23 10.02 7.10
N ALA A 20 3.19 8.89 6.39
CA ALA A 20 4.27 7.91 6.40
C ALA A 20 5.44 8.39 5.53
N ASP A 21 6.66 8.06 5.93
CA ASP A 21 7.83 8.28 5.08
C ASP A 21 7.66 7.56 3.74
N SER A 22 8.09 8.20 2.66
CA SER A 22 8.01 7.63 1.31
C SER A 22 8.69 6.25 1.19
N VAL A 23 9.74 6.01 1.97
CA VAL A 23 10.42 4.70 2.08
C VAL A 23 9.49 3.61 2.63
N VAL A 24 8.66 3.96 3.61
CA VAL A 24 7.72 3.03 4.26
C VAL A 24 6.62 2.60 3.29
N ILE A 25 6.15 3.53 2.46
CA ILE A 25 5.13 3.25 1.45
C ILE A 25 5.68 2.31 0.37
N VAL A 26 6.89 2.57 -0.12
CA VAL A 26 7.55 1.69 -1.11
C VAL A 26 7.77 0.28 -0.52
N GLU A 27 8.21 0.16 0.73
CA GLU A 27 8.32 -1.15 1.40
C GLU A 27 6.98 -1.85 1.58
N PHE A 28 5.91 -1.11 1.86
CA PHE A 28 4.56 -1.66 2.00
C PHE A 28 4.07 -2.25 0.69
N VAL A 29 4.23 -1.52 -0.42
CA VAL A 29 3.86 -1.97 -1.77
C VAL A 29 4.66 -3.22 -2.15
N ASP A 30 5.99 -3.19 -2.01
CA ASP A 30 6.87 -4.33 -2.28
C ASP A 30 6.47 -5.59 -1.50
N GLN A 31 6.10 -5.41 -0.22
CA GLN A 31 5.64 -6.50 0.62
C GLN A 31 4.32 -7.11 0.12
N ILE A 32 3.39 -6.29 -0.36
CA ILE A 32 2.11 -6.76 -0.90
C ILE A 32 2.33 -7.46 -2.24
N GLU A 33 3.05 -6.82 -3.17
CA GLU A 33 3.36 -7.40 -4.47
C GLU A 33 4.06 -8.75 -4.34
N THR A 34 5.07 -8.84 -3.46
CA THR A 34 5.77 -10.10 -3.19
C THR A 34 4.87 -11.15 -2.54
N LYS A 35 3.98 -10.74 -1.63
CA LYS A 35 3.14 -11.68 -0.86
C LYS A 35 2.00 -12.24 -1.69
N PHE A 36 1.40 -11.44 -2.54
CA PHE A 36 0.26 -11.82 -3.37
C PHE A 36 0.63 -12.12 -4.83
N ALA A 37 1.91 -11.94 -5.20
CA ALA A 37 2.41 -12.08 -6.57
C ALA A 37 1.62 -11.22 -7.57
N VAL A 38 1.25 -10.00 -7.15
CA VAL A 38 0.54 -9.01 -7.95
C VAL A 38 1.46 -7.83 -8.27
N SER A 39 1.11 -7.05 -9.28
CA SER A 39 1.70 -5.73 -9.52
C SER A 39 0.68 -4.67 -9.15
N LEU A 40 1.03 -3.80 -8.20
CA LEU A 40 0.15 -2.72 -7.75
C LEU A 40 0.50 -1.44 -8.48
N GLU A 41 -0.51 -0.73 -8.95
CA GLU A 41 -0.37 0.61 -9.49
C GLU A 41 -0.72 1.62 -8.40
N ILE A 42 0.27 2.45 -8.04
CA ILE A 42 0.15 3.51 -7.04
C ILE A 42 0.26 4.86 -7.73
N GLU A 43 -0.80 5.63 -7.65
CA GLU A 43 -0.92 7.03 -8.08
C GLU A 43 -1.05 7.95 -6.87
N ASP A 44 -1.00 9.27 -7.10
CA ASP A 44 -1.04 10.27 -6.02
C ASP A 44 -2.32 10.22 -5.17
N ASP A 45 -3.45 9.85 -5.77
CA ASP A 45 -4.75 9.69 -5.11
C ASP A 45 -5.04 8.25 -4.67
N THR A 46 -4.14 7.30 -4.91
CA THR A 46 -4.37 5.89 -4.58
C THR A 46 -4.56 5.70 -3.09
N THR A 47 -5.71 5.12 -2.75
CA THR A 47 -6.08 4.81 -1.37
C THR A 47 -5.83 3.35 -1.03
N LEU A 48 -5.88 2.99 0.25
CA LEU A 48 -5.87 1.58 0.65
C LEU A 48 -7.05 0.81 0.05
N ARG A 49 -8.19 1.45 -0.16
CA ARG A 49 -9.35 0.84 -0.81
C ARG A 49 -9.06 0.42 -2.24
N ASP A 50 -8.36 1.27 -3.00
CA ASP A 50 -7.94 0.94 -4.36
C ASP A 50 -6.99 -0.26 -4.38
N ILE A 51 -5.99 -0.28 -3.49
CA ILE A 51 -5.07 -1.42 -3.35
C ILE A 51 -5.82 -2.71 -3.02
N ILE A 52 -6.77 -2.66 -2.09
CA ILE A 52 -7.62 -3.82 -1.76
C ILE A 52 -8.48 -4.23 -2.96
N GLY A 53 -8.96 -3.27 -3.75
CA GLY A 53 -9.71 -3.51 -4.99
C GLY A 53 -8.88 -4.21 -6.06
N GLN A 54 -7.62 -3.76 -6.26
CA GLN A 54 -6.65 -4.37 -7.16
C GLN A 54 -6.34 -5.81 -6.73
N LEU A 55 -6.09 -6.03 -5.42
CA LEU A 55 -5.85 -7.37 -4.87
C LEU A 55 -7.03 -8.33 -5.02
N LYS A 56 -8.26 -7.82 -5.01
CA LYS A 56 -9.47 -8.63 -5.23
C LYS A 56 -9.75 -8.92 -6.70
N SER A 57 -9.24 -8.09 -7.61
CA SER A 57 -9.42 -8.27 -9.06
C SER A 57 -8.34 -9.15 -9.70
N SER A 58 -7.25 -9.43 -8.97
CA SER A 58 -6.20 -10.38 -9.39
C SER A 58 -6.49 -11.82 -8.95
#